data_AF-A0A382J2R2-F1
#
_entry.id   AF-A0A382J2R2-F1
#
_cell.length_a   1.000
_cell.length_b   1.000
_cell.length_c   1.000
_cell.angle_alpha   90.00
_cell.angle_beta   90.00
_cell.angle_gamma   90.00
#
_symmetry.space_group_name_H-M   'P 1'
#
loop_
_entity.id
_entity.type
_entity.pdbx_description
1 polymer ?
#
loop_
_entity_poly.entity_id
_entity_poly.type
_entity_poly.pdbx_seq_one_letter_code
_entity_poly.pdbx_strand_id
1 'polypeptide(L)'
;MNNKVVIWSVLFLGVMGLYTLGEGTIFVDGARLIFASIILVSITIYYYIDRASSGEDIYLRKIPGLKALEEAVGRATEMGKSVLFVPGIMDLDQVETITGLNLLGHVAEHTAKYETSLNVPVSRAIVMEAGRDICKESYLKAGRPDLYSDDMVHYISDEQFAYAAGVNGIMERE
;
A
#
# COMPACT_ATOMS: atom_id res chain seq x y z
N MET A 1 -10.92 5.13 32.78
CA MET A 1 -12.19 4.84 32.09
C MET A 1 -12.40 5.94 31.07
N ASN A 2 -12.46 5.64 29.77
CA ASN A 2 -12.41 6.66 28.72
C ASN A 2 -13.73 7.47 28.73
N ASN A 3 -13.72 8.70 29.27
CA ASN A 3 -14.92 9.54 29.42
C ASN A 3 -15.69 9.71 28.10
N LYS A 4 -15.00 9.66 26.96
CA LYS A 4 -15.62 9.68 25.62
C LYS A 4 -16.55 8.48 25.41
N VAL A 5 -16.16 7.27 25.80
CA VAL A 5 -16.99 6.06 25.62
C VAL A 5 -18.27 6.12 26.44
N VAL A 6 -18.22 6.73 27.63
CA VAL A 6 -19.39 6.95 28.48
C VAL A 6 -20.34 7.96 27.82
N ILE A 7 -19.81 9.06 27.29
CA ILE A 7 -20.59 10.07 26.57
C ILE A 7 -21.27 9.48 25.33
N TRP A 8 -20.55 8.69 24.53
CA TRP A 8 -21.10 8.04 23.33
C TRP A 8 -22.16 6.99 23.68
N SER A 9 -21.99 6.25 24.78
CA SER A 9 -22.99 5.29 25.27
C SER A 9 -24.28 6.00 25.73
N VAL A 10 -24.15 7.14 26.41
CA VAL A 10 -25.32 7.96 26.82
C VAL A 10 -26.02 8.55 25.61
N LEU A 11 -25.27 9.03 24.61
CA LEU A 11 -25.83 9.53 23.35
C LEU A 11 -26.56 8.44 22.57
N PHE A 12 -26.01 7.22 22.52
CA PHE A 12 -26.68 6.06 21.92
C PHE A 12 -28.02 5.76 22.60
N LEU A 13 -28.04 5.67 23.93
CA LEU A 13 -29.26 5.42 24.68
C LEU A 13 -30.30 6.55 24.52
N GLY A 14 -29.85 7.81 24.46
CA GLY A 14 -30.72 8.96 24.20
C GLY A 14 -31.38 8.93 22.82
N VAL A 15 -30.61 8.61 21.78
CA VAL A 15 -31.12 8.47 20.41
C VAL A 15 -32.08 7.29 20.30
N MET A 16 -31.80 6.17 20.98
CA MET A 16 -32.71 5.03 21.05
C MET A 16 -34.01 5.35 21.81
N GLY A 17 -33.94 6.15 22.88
CA GLY A 17 -35.13 6.65 23.57
C GLY A 17 -36.02 7.51 22.66
N LEU A 18 -35.43 8.39 21.86
CA LEU A 18 -36.16 9.20 20.87
C LEU A 18 -36.81 8.33 19.78
N TYR A 19 -36.12 7.27 19.34
CA TYR A 19 -36.71 6.30 18.40
C TYR A 19 -37.98 5.67 18.98
N THR A 20 -37.95 5.23 20.24
CA THR A 20 -39.12 4.60 20.89
C THR A 20 -40.29 5.56 21.12
N LEU A 21 -40.03 6.86 21.26
CA LEU A 21 -41.07 7.87 21.43
C LEU A 21 -41.68 8.34 20.09
N GLY A 22 -40.92 8.25 18.99
CA GLY A 22 -41.34 8.63 17.63
C GLY A 22 -41.74 7.46 16.72
N GLU A 23 -41.81 6.25 17.28
CA GLU A 23 -42.27 5.04 16.58
C GLU A 23 -43.73 5.23 16.13
N GLY A 24 -44.03 4.86 14.88
CA GLY A 24 -45.35 5.02 14.27
C GLY A 24 -45.70 6.43 13.75
N THR A 25 -44.87 7.44 14.01
CA THR A 25 -45.09 8.82 13.50
C THR A 25 -43.96 9.31 12.60
N ILE A 26 -42.71 9.19 13.06
CA ILE A 26 -41.51 9.66 12.37
C ILE A 26 -40.63 8.47 11.94
N PHE A 27 -40.62 7.40 12.74
CA PHE A 27 -39.82 6.21 12.50
C PHE A 27 -40.67 5.01 12.10
N VAL A 28 -40.13 4.17 11.21
CA VAL A 28 -40.82 2.99 10.67
C VAL A 28 -40.96 1.91 11.75
N ASP A 29 -42.18 1.42 11.93
CA ASP A 29 -42.47 0.34 12.88
C ASP A 29 -41.73 -0.95 12.53
N GLY A 30 -41.15 -1.59 13.54
CA GLY A 30 -40.43 -2.87 13.39
C GLY A 30 -38.97 -2.75 12.90
N ALA A 31 -38.50 -1.56 12.51
CA ALA A 31 -37.12 -1.33 12.06
C ALA A 31 -36.12 -1.00 13.18
N ARG A 32 -36.53 -1.11 14.45
CA ARG A 32 -35.76 -0.70 15.63
C ARG A 32 -34.36 -1.30 15.69
N LEU A 33 -34.23 -2.58 15.35
CA LEU A 33 -32.93 -3.27 15.34
C LEU A 33 -31.99 -2.72 14.26
N ILE A 34 -32.51 -2.47 13.05
CA ILE A 34 -31.72 -1.94 11.94
C ILE A 34 -31.22 -0.52 12.28
N PHE A 35 -32.11 0.32 12.82
CA PHE A 35 -31.75 1.66 13.26
C PHE A 35 -30.68 1.64 14.35
N ALA A 36 -30.85 0.78 15.37
CA ALA A 36 -29.85 0.60 16.43
C ALA A 36 -28.49 0.15 15.86
N SER A 37 -28.48 -0.78 14.91
CA SER A 37 -27.25 -1.24 14.25
C SER A 37 -26.56 -0.12 13.48
N ILE A 38 -27.29 0.69 12.72
CA ILE A 38 -26.73 1.83 11.97
C ILE A 38 -26.11 2.84 12.93
N ILE A 39 -26.84 3.26 13.97
CA ILE A 39 -26.33 4.24 14.94
C ILE A 39 -25.09 3.70 15.65
N LEU A 40 -25.09 2.42 16.04
CA LEU A 40 -23.95 1.80 16.71
C LEU A 40 -22.71 1.77 15.79
N VAL A 41 -22.87 1.40 14.52
CA VAL A 41 -21.78 1.43 13.53
C VAL A 41 -21.31 2.86 13.29
N SER A 42 -22.20 3.83 13.11
CA SER A 42 -21.86 5.24 12.92
C SER A 42 -21.08 5.82 14.11
N ILE A 43 -21.52 5.56 15.35
CA ILE A 43 -20.82 5.99 16.56
C ILE A 43 -19.44 5.33 16.64
N THR A 44 -19.33 4.05 16.30
CA THR A 44 -18.05 3.32 16.31
C THR A 44 -17.07 3.93 15.30
N ILE A 45 -17.51 4.18 14.07
CA ILE A 45 -16.69 4.82 13.04
C ILE A 45 -16.25 6.22 13.50
N TYR A 46 -17.18 7.04 13.98
CA TYR A 46 -16.87 8.38 14.44
C TYR A 46 -15.88 8.37 15.62
N TYR A 47 -16.05 7.45 16.57
CA TYR A 47 -15.12 7.27 17.68
C TYR A 47 -13.69 7.00 17.21
N TYR A 48 -13.50 6.10 16.22
CA TYR A 48 -12.17 5.83 15.68
C TYR A 48 -11.60 6.99 14.85
N ILE A 49 -12.44 7.74 14.13
CA ILE A 49 -12.01 8.96 13.42
C ILE A 49 -11.54 10.04 14.40
N ASP A 50 -12.32 10.33 15.44
CA ASP A 50 -11.97 11.30 16.49
C ASP A 50 -10.68 10.88 17.20
N ARG A 51 -10.56 9.58 17.52
CA ARG A 51 -9.36 9.03 18.17
C ARG A 51 -8.11 9.14 17.29
N ALA A 52 -8.25 8.89 15.99
CA ALA A 52 -7.15 9.09 15.04
C ALA A 52 -6.79 10.57 14.88
N SER A 53 -7.79 11.44 14.87
CA SER A 53 -7.62 12.90 14.71
C SER A 53 -7.06 13.57 15.96
N SER A 54 -7.31 13.01 17.15
CA SER A 54 -6.78 13.54 18.41
C SER A 54 -5.28 13.28 18.62
N GLY A 55 -4.60 12.65 17.65
CA GLY A 55 -3.17 12.35 17.71
C GLY A 55 -2.83 11.26 18.74
N GLU A 56 -3.81 10.44 19.14
CA GLU A 56 -3.51 9.26 19.95
C GLU A 56 -2.73 8.24 19.10
N ASP A 57 -1.73 7.59 19.69
CA ASP A 57 -0.97 6.54 19.03
C ASP A 57 -1.87 5.33 18.74
N ILE A 58 -2.36 5.27 17.50
CA ILE A 58 -3.05 4.08 16.98
C ILE A 58 -1.99 3.11 16.49
N TYR A 59 -1.94 1.92 17.09
CA TYR A 59 -1.10 0.85 16.58
C TYR A 59 -1.60 0.42 15.18
N LEU A 60 -0.92 0.89 14.15
CA LEU A 60 -1.09 0.41 12.79
C LEU A 60 -0.24 -0.86 12.60
N ARG A 61 -0.92 -2.01 12.51
CA ARG A 61 -0.26 -3.28 12.23
C ARG A 61 0.42 -3.21 10.86
N LYS A 62 1.74 -3.44 10.84
CA LYS A 62 2.49 -3.56 9.58
C LYS A 62 1.94 -4.70 8.73
N ILE A 63 1.81 -4.48 7.43
CA ILE A 63 1.42 -5.53 6.48
C ILE A 63 2.63 -6.45 6.28
N PRO A 64 2.54 -7.76 6.59
CA PRO A 64 3.69 -8.67 6.51
C PRO A 64 4.37 -8.67 5.14
N GLY A 65 3.58 -8.61 4.05
CA GLY A 65 4.10 -8.56 2.68
C GLY A 65 4.97 -7.33 2.39
N LEU A 66 4.58 -6.15 2.89
CA LEU A 66 5.38 -4.93 2.72
C LEU A 66 6.69 -5.00 3.51
N LYS A 67 6.65 -5.53 4.73
CA LYS A 67 7.86 -5.72 5.55
C LYS A 67 8.83 -6.73 4.91
N ALA A 68 8.30 -7.77 4.26
CA ALA A 68 9.12 -8.79 3.60
C ALA A 68 9.93 -8.23 2.43
N LEU A 69 9.49 -7.14 1.78
CA LEU A 69 10.26 -6.46 0.73
C LEU A 69 11.55 -5.87 1.28
N GLU A 70 11.47 -5.12 2.38
CA GLU A 70 12.63 -4.52 3.04
C GLU A 70 13.63 -5.59 3.51
N GLU A 71 13.12 -6.69 4.07
CA GLU A 71 13.95 -7.83 4.46
C GLU A 71 14.59 -8.52 3.26
N ALA A 72 13.87 -8.68 2.14
CA ALA A 72 14.41 -9.27 0.93
C ALA A 72 15.56 -8.44 0.36
N VAL A 73 15.45 -7.10 0.35
CA VAL A 73 16.56 -6.22 -0.04
C VAL A 73 17.72 -6.39 0.94
N GLY A 74 17.48 -6.36 2.25
CA GLY A 74 18.53 -6.55 3.24
C GLY A 74 19.28 -7.88 3.09
N ARG A 75 18.57 -8.98 2.83
CA ARG A 75 19.20 -10.28 2.55
C ARG A 75 20.00 -10.26 1.25
N ALA A 76 19.51 -9.61 0.19
CA ALA A 76 20.26 -9.47 -1.05
C ALA A 76 21.57 -8.70 -0.82
N THR A 77 21.53 -7.62 -0.02
CA THR A 77 22.71 -6.87 0.43
C THR A 77 23.70 -7.76 1.18
N GLU A 78 23.22 -8.51 2.18
CA GLU A 78 24.06 -9.42 2.99
C GLU A 78 24.68 -10.54 2.15
N MET A 79 23.98 -11.02 1.12
CA MET A 79 24.47 -12.03 0.18
C MET A 79 25.37 -11.45 -0.93
N GLY A 80 25.49 -10.13 -1.03
CA GLY A 80 26.19 -9.45 -2.13
C GLY A 80 25.56 -9.72 -3.50
N LYS A 81 24.25 -9.99 -3.55
CA LYS A 81 23.49 -10.25 -4.77
C LYS A 81 22.64 -9.04 -5.18
N SER A 82 22.34 -8.96 -6.47
CA SER A 82 21.43 -7.96 -7.02
C SER A 82 19.98 -8.24 -6.62
N VAL A 83 19.17 -7.18 -6.52
CA VAL A 83 17.71 -7.26 -6.37
C VAL A 83 17.08 -7.27 -7.76
N LEU A 84 16.46 -8.39 -8.12
CA LEU A 84 15.61 -8.49 -9.32
C LEU A 84 14.17 -8.10 -8.96
N PHE A 85 13.66 -7.02 -9.55
CA PHE A 85 12.28 -6.56 -9.32
C PHE A 85 11.47 -6.57 -10.62
N VAL A 86 10.32 -7.25 -10.62
CA VAL A 86 9.42 -7.35 -11.78
C VAL A 86 8.13 -6.57 -11.48
N PRO A 87 7.92 -5.38 -12.06
CA PRO A 87 6.76 -4.55 -11.76
C PRO A 87 5.45 -5.05 -12.41
N GLY A 88 5.54 -5.82 -13.50
CA GLY A 88 4.38 -6.31 -14.24
C GLY A 88 4.70 -6.61 -15.71
N ILE A 89 3.75 -7.24 -16.40
CA ILE A 89 3.86 -7.60 -17.83
C ILE A 89 2.97 -6.75 -18.74
N MET A 90 2.12 -5.92 -18.15
CA MET A 90 1.10 -5.15 -18.85
C MET A 90 1.49 -3.67 -18.92
N ASP A 91 0.74 -2.90 -19.70
CA ASP A 91 0.95 -1.46 -19.85
C ASP A 91 0.49 -0.67 -18.60
N LEU A 92 0.71 0.64 -18.61
CA LEU A 92 0.32 1.58 -17.55
C LEU A 92 -1.21 1.77 -17.44
N ASP A 93 -1.99 1.22 -18.36
CA ASP A 93 -3.45 1.22 -18.27
C ASP A 93 -3.97 0.17 -17.28
N GLN A 94 -3.13 -0.79 -16.86
CA GLN A 94 -3.46 -1.79 -15.86
C GLN A 94 -3.04 -1.34 -14.46
N VAL A 95 -3.98 -1.47 -13.51
CA VAL A 95 -3.80 -1.07 -12.11
C VAL A 95 -2.67 -1.88 -11.45
N GLU A 96 -2.48 -3.11 -11.87
CA GLU A 96 -1.44 -4.02 -11.41
C GLU A 96 -0.04 -3.47 -11.70
N THR A 97 0.20 -2.99 -12.93
CA THR A 97 1.49 -2.41 -13.33
C THR A 97 1.76 -1.09 -12.59
N ILE A 98 0.75 -0.23 -12.47
CA ILE A 98 0.86 1.02 -11.68
C ILE A 98 1.22 0.70 -10.23
N THR A 99 0.58 -0.32 -9.64
CA THR A 99 0.86 -0.75 -8.27
C THR A 99 2.29 -1.32 -8.15
N GLY A 100 2.74 -2.10 -9.12
CA GLY A 100 4.10 -2.60 -9.19
C GLY A 100 5.15 -1.50 -9.27
N LEU A 101 4.91 -0.45 -10.05
CA LEU A 101 5.78 0.73 -10.13
C LEU A 101 5.81 1.54 -8.81
N ASN A 102 4.68 1.67 -8.11
CA ASN A 102 4.67 2.29 -6.79
C ASN A 102 5.52 1.49 -5.78
N LEU A 103 5.43 0.16 -5.81
CA LEU A 103 6.26 -0.70 -4.98
C LEU A 103 7.75 -0.64 -5.39
N LEU A 104 8.04 -0.50 -6.69
CA LEU A 104 9.40 -0.29 -7.19
C LEU A 104 10.03 0.94 -6.55
N GLY A 105 9.28 2.05 -6.41
CA GLY A 105 9.79 3.26 -5.74
C GLY A 105 10.27 2.99 -4.31
N HIS A 106 9.52 2.18 -3.54
CA HIS A 106 9.91 1.77 -2.18
C HIS A 106 11.16 0.88 -2.20
N VAL A 107 11.20 -0.12 -3.08
CA VAL A 107 12.35 -1.03 -3.22
C VAL A 107 13.60 -0.24 -3.64
N ALA A 108 13.49 0.67 -4.61
CA ALA A 108 14.57 1.53 -5.08
C ALA A 108 15.13 2.44 -3.99
N GLU A 109 14.27 3.00 -3.13
CA GLU A 109 14.72 3.80 -1.99
C GLU A 109 15.54 2.95 -1.00
N HIS A 110 15.13 1.69 -0.77
CA HIS A 110 15.86 0.77 0.10
C HIS A 110 17.16 0.24 -0.51
N THR A 111 17.18 -0.11 -1.80
CA THR A 111 18.41 -0.52 -2.49
C THR A 111 19.42 0.60 -2.53
N ALA A 112 18.99 1.86 -2.72
CA ALA A 112 19.86 3.03 -2.64
C ALA A 112 20.48 3.21 -1.24
N LYS A 113 19.67 3.06 -0.17
CA LYS A 113 20.14 3.16 1.22
C LYS A 113 21.14 2.07 1.59
N TYR A 114 20.94 0.86 1.07
CA TYR A 114 21.79 -0.30 1.34
C TYR A 114 22.87 -0.51 0.28
N GLU A 115 23.06 0.44 -0.65
CA GLU A 115 24.04 0.36 -1.74
C GLU A 115 23.97 -0.95 -2.53
N THR A 116 22.75 -1.47 -2.71
CA THR A 116 22.50 -2.76 -3.36
C THR A 116 22.13 -2.55 -4.82
N SER A 117 22.67 -3.40 -5.70
CA SER A 117 22.33 -3.36 -7.13
C SER A 117 20.86 -3.70 -7.34
N LEU A 118 20.22 -3.01 -8.29
CA LEU A 118 18.81 -3.18 -8.63
C LEU A 118 18.70 -3.44 -10.14
N ASN A 119 17.98 -4.49 -10.51
CA ASN A 119 17.73 -4.92 -11.88
C ASN A 119 16.22 -5.02 -12.10
N VAL A 120 15.69 -4.24 -13.04
CA VAL A 120 14.25 -4.09 -13.29
C VAL A 120 13.95 -4.34 -14.77
N PRO A 121 13.77 -5.60 -15.18
CA PRO A 121 13.33 -5.90 -16.53
C PRO A 121 11.86 -5.56 -16.70
N VAL A 122 11.51 -4.91 -17.82
CA VAL A 122 10.11 -4.55 -18.14
C VAL A 122 9.72 -5.00 -19.55
N SER A 123 8.42 -5.13 -19.78
CA SER A 123 7.84 -5.61 -21.03
C SER A 123 7.30 -4.50 -21.94
N ARG A 124 7.26 -3.25 -21.47
CA ARG A 124 6.71 -2.10 -22.20
C ARG A 124 7.65 -0.91 -22.10
N ALA A 125 7.89 -0.23 -23.22
CA ALA A 125 8.80 0.92 -23.26
C ALA A 125 8.31 2.09 -22.37
N ILE A 126 6.99 2.33 -22.31
CA ILE A 126 6.45 3.38 -21.45
C ILE A 126 6.58 3.04 -19.95
N VAL A 127 6.49 1.76 -19.60
CA VAL A 127 6.74 1.28 -18.23
C VAL A 127 8.24 1.40 -17.89
N MET A 128 9.14 1.25 -18.87
CA MET A 128 10.57 1.47 -18.70
C MET A 128 10.86 2.92 -18.31
N GLU A 129 10.34 3.88 -19.08
CA GLU A 129 10.54 5.30 -18.80
C GLU A 129 9.94 5.71 -17.44
N ALA A 130 8.71 5.27 -17.15
CA ALA A 130 8.09 5.50 -15.84
C ALA A 130 8.90 4.88 -14.68
N GLY A 131 9.41 3.67 -14.87
CA GLY A 131 10.27 2.99 -13.89
C GLY A 131 11.59 3.73 -13.68
N ARG A 132 12.21 4.26 -14.75
CA ARG A 132 13.42 5.07 -14.67
C ARG A 132 13.20 6.34 -13.86
N ASP A 133 12.11 7.07 -14.13
CA ASP A 133 11.76 8.29 -13.40
C ASP A 133 11.53 8.01 -11.91
N ILE A 134 10.79 6.95 -11.59
CA ILE A 134 10.53 6.54 -10.20
C ILE A 134 11.83 6.16 -9.49
N CYS A 135 12.68 5.33 -10.11
CA CYS A 135 13.96 4.94 -9.53
C CYS A 135 14.85 6.18 -9.32
N LYS A 136 14.89 7.10 -10.27
CA LYS A 136 15.68 8.34 -10.17
C LYS A 136 15.22 9.20 -8.99
N GLU A 137 13.92 9.39 -8.85
CA GLU A 137 13.33 10.14 -7.73
C GLU A 137 13.62 9.45 -6.39
N SER A 138 13.48 8.13 -6.31
CA SER A 138 13.78 7.35 -5.09
C SER A 138 15.24 7.41 -4.69
N TYR A 139 16.17 7.30 -5.65
CA TYR A 139 17.61 7.41 -5.38
C TYR A 139 18.00 8.82 -4.97
N LEU A 140 17.40 9.84 -5.59
CA LEU A 140 17.57 11.24 -5.18
C LEU A 140 17.06 11.47 -3.75
N LYS A 141 15.87 10.97 -3.42
CA LYS A 141 15.26 11.06 -2.09
C LYS A 141 16.10 10.35 -1.01
N ALA A 142 16.72 9.23 -1.36
CA ALA A 142 17.66 8.52 -0.50
C ALA A 142 19.02 9.24 -0.34
N GLY A 143 19.25 10.33 -1.07
CA GLY A 143 20.50 11.08 -1.04
C GLY A 143 21.65 10.41 -1.80
N ARG A 144 21.34 9.43 -2.67
CA ARG A 144 22.30 8.64 -3.45
C ARG A 144 22.04 8.67 -4.97
N PRO A 145 21.95 9.87 -5.59
CA PRO A 145 21.78 9.97 -7.04
C PRO A 145 22.99 9.43 -7.82
N ASP A 146 24.16 9.32 -7.18
CA ASP A 146 25.38 8.73 -7.74
C ASP A 146 25.26 7.24 -8.05
N LEU A 147 24.37 6.52 -7.36
CA LEU A 147 24.13 5.09 -7.56
C LEU A 147 23.07 4.79 -8.64
N TYR A 148 22.38 5.81 -9.14
CA TYR A 148 21.34 5.63 -10.15
C TYR A 148 21.96 5.46 -11.55
N SER A 149 21.36 4.59 -12.36
CA SER A 149 21.69 4.42 -13.78
C SER A 149 20.43 4.08 -14.58
N ASP A 150 20.26 4.68 -15.77
CA ASP A 150 19.14 4.39 -16.67
C ASP A 150 19.09 2.90 -17.09
N ASP A 151 20.23 2.20 -17.05
CA ASP A 151 20.34 0.78 -17.39
C ASP A 151 19.70 -0.15 -16.36
N MET A 152 19.44 0.34 -15.14
CA MET A 152 18.84 -0.44 -14.07
C MET A 152 17.40 -0.86 -14.40
N VAL A 153 16.71 -0.07 -15.22
CA VAL A 153 15.39 -0.38 -15.77
C VAL A 153 15.51 -0.53 -17.27
N HIS A 154 15.26 -1.74 -17.78
CA HIS A 154 15.48 -2.04 -19.19
C HIS A 154 14.36 -2.88 -19.78
N TYR A 155 14.07 -2.59 -21.05
CA TYR A 155 13.09 -3.31 -21.84
C TYR A 155 13.67 -4.63 -22.37
N ILE A 156 12.92 -5.73 -22.22
CA ILE A 156 13.28 -7.02 -22.83
C ILE A 156 12.48 -7.26 -24.11
N SER A 157 11.16 -7.39 -23.98
CA SER A 157 10.24 -7.70 -25.08
C SER A 157 8.80 -7.47 -24.62
N ASP A 158 7.94 -7.09 -25.56
CA ASP A 158 6.49 -6.96 -25.43
C ASP A 158 5.75 -8.30 -25.61
N GLU A 159 6.42 -9.31 -26.14
CA GLU A 159 5.91 -10.68 -26.25
C GLU A 159 6.03 -11.42 -24.92
N GLN A 160 4.89 -11.87 -24.38
CA GLN A 160 4.79 -12.43 -23.02
C GLN A 160 5.77 -13.58 -22.76
N PHE A 161 5.90 -14.54 -23.70
CA PHE A 161 6.80 -15.68 -23.54
C PHE A 161 8.27 -15.28 -23.68
N ALA A 162 8.58 -14.33 -24.57
CA ALA A 162 9.94 -13.82 -24.72
C ALA A 162 10.37 -13.05 -23.47
N TYR A 163 9.49 -12.21 -22.92
CA TYR A 163 9.70 -11.52 -21.65
C TYR A 163 9.93 -12.51 -20.50
N ALA A 164 9.04 -13.49 -20.33
CA ALA A 164 9.18 -14.50 -19.28
C ALA A 164 10.48 -15.30 -19.41
N ALA A 165 10.85 -15.72 -20.62
CA ALA A 165 12.12 -16.40 -20.88
C ALA A 165 13.34 -15.51 -20.56
N GLY A 166 13.27 -14.21 -20.90
CA GLY A 166 14.31 -13.24 -20.59
C GLY A 166 14.51 -13.06 -19.09
N VAL A 167 13.41 -12.87 -18.33
CA VAL A 167 13.45 -12.78 -16.87
C VAL A 167 13.97 -14.06 -16.23
N ASN A 168 13.50 -15.23 -16.69
CA ASN A 168 14.00 -16.52 -16.21
C ASN A 168 15.51 -16.66 -16.48
N GLY A 169 15.98 -16.22 -17.65
CA GLY A 169 17.40 -16.21 -17.97
C GLY A 169 18.23 -15.27 -17.08
N ILE A 170 17.64 -14.20 -16.55
CA ILE A 170 18.31 -13.36 -15.52
C ILE A 170 18.41 -14.15 -14.21
N MET A 171 17.32 -14.78 -13.77
CA MET A 171 17.29 -15.56 -12.52
C MET A 171 18.29 -16.72 -12.50
N GLU A 172 18.47 -17.43 -13.63
CA GLU A 172 19.43 -18.55 -13.73
C GLU A 172 20.90 -18.10 -13.75
N ARG A 173 21.17 -16.82 -14.07
CA ARG A 173 22.54 -16.28 -14.12
C ARG A 173 23.01 -15.69 -12.79
N GLU A 174 22.09 -15.26 -11.92
CA GLU A 174 22.38 -14.56 -10.65
C GLU A 174 22.37 -15.49 -9.42
#